data_AF-A0A7X7EVN7-F1
#
_entry.id   AF-A0A7X7EVN7-F1
#
_cell.length_a   1.000
_cell.length_b   1.000
_cell.length_c   1.000
_cell.angle_alpha   90.00
_cell.angle_beta   90.00
_cell.angle_gamma   90.00
#
_symmetry.space_group_name_H-M   'P 1'
#
loop_
_entity.id
_entity.type
_entity.pdbx_description
1 polymer ?
#
loop_
_entity_poly.entity_id
_entity_poly.type
_entity_poly.pdbx_seq_one_letter_code
_entity_poly.pdbx_strand_id
1 'polypeptide(L)'
;MKKADTDIRLLIAFVILLAVTTISAHFFRKPLPLPYTDDMHEAVTLAENMFGVIDRLKKERNIRSDAHSNVPYNYMIGNEWSEITTTLGSLDSKETSTNPDFAALIVRLLNEAGISSGDTVGVILSGSFPSLAISALAALQTMEIEPVVMSSVGASTYGANQPGATWIDMETALRQNGLRFKSVLISVGAGGDTGEGLLPEGMAAIVSAAHRNHVELFVPANLQESILKREVIFREANISLLINIGGNETALGGCSHALGIPNGLSYTMTHCNDGDRGLISRLNESGIPFINMLDIKDLASRYGIAVAPGTGYSESTNLYSATTTRKGVLAVILAVTLIPVFFLIRKR
;
A
#
# COMPACT_ATOMS: atom_id res chain seq x y z
N MET A 1 -28.35 -36.87 -47.55
CA MET A 1 -27.83 -35.73 -46.77
C MET A 1 -26.99 -34.84 -47.68
N LYS A 2 -27.45 -33.62 -47.98
CA LYS A 2 -26.69 -32.64 -48.79
C LYS A 2 -25.36 -32.32 -48.08
N LYS A 3 -24.24 -32.41 -48.81
CA LYS A 3 -22.91 -31.98 -48.33
C LYS A 3 -23.04 -30.53 -47.87
N ALA A 4 -22.88 -30.27 -46.57
CA ALA A 4 -22.80 -28.90 -46.06
C ALA A 4 -21.69 -28.16 -46.84
N ASP A 5 -21.99 -26.93 -47.26
CA ASP A 5 -21.06 -26.08 -47.99
C ASP A 5 -19.75 -25.95 -47.21
N THR A 6 -18.63 -25.82 -47.91
CA THR A 6 -17.29 -25.84 -47.29
C THR A 6 -17.16 -24.71 -46.26
N ASP A 7 -17.83 -23.60 -46.51
CA ASP A 7 -17.86 -22.42 -45.64
C ASP A 7 -18.63 -22.70 -44.33
N ILE A 8 -19.71 -23.48 -44.38
CA ILE A 8 -20.46 -23.91 -43.19
C ILE A 8 -19.59 -24.80 -42.30
N ARG A 9 -18.77 -25.68 -42.90
CA ARG A 9 -17.87 -26.57 -42.15
C ARG A 9 -16.73 -25.80 -41.49
N LEU A 10 -16.16 -24.82 -42.18
CA LEU A 10 -15.13 -23.93 -41.63
C LEU A 10 -15.69 -23.07 -40.49
N LEU A 11 -16.91 -22.55 -40.64
CA LEU A 11 -17.60 -21.79 -39.59
C LEU A 11 -17.84 -22.65 -38.33
N ILE A 12 -18.33 -23.89 -38.50
CA ILE A 12 -18.53 -24.82 -37.38
C ILE A 12 -17.20 -25.13 -36.67
N ALA A 13 -16.13 -25.37 -37.43
CA ALA A 13 -14.81 -25.62 -36.84
C ALA A 13 -14.26 -24.41 -36.07
N PHE A 14 -14.46 -23.19 -36.59
CA PHE A 14 -14.08 -21.96 -35.91
C PHE A 14 -14.86 -21.74 -34.61
N VAL A 15 -16.17 -21.99 -34.61
CA VAL A 15 -17.01 -21.87 -33.40
C VAL A 15 -16.60 -22.90 -32.33
N ILE A 16 -16.31 -24.14 -32.73
CA ILE A 16 -15.81 -25.18 -31.81
C ILE A 16 -14.45 -24.77 -31.24
N LEU A 17 -13.53 -24.27 -32.08
CA LEU A 17 -12.23 -23.78 -31.63
C LEU A 17 -12.38 -22.63 -30.62
N LEU A 18 -13.23 -21.66 -30.91
CA LEU A 18 -13.50 -20.52 -30.03
C LEU A 18 -14.10 -20.98 -28.69
N ALA A 19 -15.09 -21.87 -28.72
CA ALA A 19 -15.74 -22.42 -27.52
C ALA A 19 -14.76 -23.25 -26.68
N VAL A 20 -13.98 -24.12 -27.31
CA VAL A 20 -12.99 -24.96 -26.61
C VAL A 20 -11.90 -24.07 -26.01
N THR A 21 -11.39 -23.07 -26.72
CA THR A 21 -10.35 -22.16 -26.19
C THR A 21 -10.87 -21.31 -25.03
N THR A 22 -12.10 -20.79 -25.11
CA THR A 22 -12.71 -20.02 -24.00
C THR A 22 -13.00 -20.90 -22.78
N ILE A 23 -13.60 -22.09 -22.97
CA ILE A 23 -13.85 -23.04 -21.88
C ILE A 23 -12.53 -23.48 -21.25
N SER A 24 -11.51 -23.77 -22.06
CA SER A 24 -10.20 -24.19 -21.56
C SER A 24 -9.51 -23.06 -20.80
N ALA A 25 -9.54 -21.82 -21.31
CA ALA A 25 -8.99 -20.67 -20.60
C ALA A 25 -9.70 -20.41 -19.27
N HIS A 26 -10.97 -20.79 -19.13
CA HIS A 26 -11.72 -20.66 -17.88
C HIS A 26 -11.44 -21.80 -16.90
N PHE A 27 -11.46 -23.06 -17.35
CA PHE A 27 -11.30 -24.23 -16.48
C PHE A 27 -9.84 -24.57 -16.11
N PHE A 28 -8.85 -24.14 -16.92
CA PHE A 28 -7.43 -24.44 -16.67
C PHE A 28 -6.67 -23.33 -15.95
N ARG A 29 -7.35 -22.25 -15.53
CA ARG A 29 -6.80 -21.29 -14.57
C ARG A 29 -6.96 -21.88 -13.18
N LYS A 30 -5.85 -22.36 -12.60
CA LYS A 30 -5.80 -22.72 -11.18
C LYS A 30 -5.04 -21.62 -10.43
N PRO A 31 -5.53 -21.17 -9.26
CA PRO A 31 -4.72 -20.33 -8.39
C PRO A 31 -3.48 -21.14 -8.00
N LEU A 32 -2.31 -20.59 -8.29
CA LEU A 32 -1.05 -21.11 -7.78
C LEU A 32 -0.61 -20.18 -6.65
N PRO A 33 -0.25 -20.71 -5.47
CA PRO A 33 0.34 -19.90 -4.41
C PRO A 33 1.55 -19.12 -4.92
N LEU A 34 1.75 -17.92 -4.38
CA LEU A 34 2.94 -17.13 -4.67
C LEU A 34 4.18 -17.78 -4.03
N PRO A 35 5.37 -17.62 -4.63
CA PRO A 35 6.58 -18.27 -4.11
C PRO A 35 7.05 -17.70 -2.76
N TYR A 36 6.54 -16.54 -2.35
CA TYR A 36 6.85 -15.82 -1.10
C TYR A 36 5.65 -15.78 -0.14
N THR A 37 4.75 -16.77 -0.22
CA THR A 37 3.58 -16.84 0.69
C THR A 37 3.98 -16.99 2.16
N ASP A 38 5.12 -17.61 2.46
CA ASP A 38 5.62 -17.73 3.84
C ASP A 38 5.95 -16.34 4.42
N ASP A 39 6.73 -15.52 3.70
CA ASP A 39 7.02 -14.13 4.08
C ASP A 39 5.74 -13.30 4.24
N MET A 40 4.73 -13.54 3.40
CA MET A 40 3.44 -12.84 3.51
C MET A 40 2.74 -13.18 4.83
N HIS A 41 2.70 -14.46 5.22
CA HIS A 41 2.10 -14.88 6.49
C HIS A 41 2.90 -14.43 7.72
N GLU A 42 4.23 -14.43 7.62
CA GLU A 42 5.09 -13.91 8.69
C GLU A 42 4.90 -12.40 8.87
N ALA A 43 4.82 -11.63 7.78
CA ALA A 43 4.56 -10.20 7.82
C ALA A 43 3.19 -9.86 8.43
N VAL A 44 2.15 -10.65 8.12
CA VAL A 44 0.82 -10.54 8.75
C VAL A 44 0.92 -10.78 10.24
N THR A 45 1.55 -11.87 10.66
CA THR A 45 1.74 -12.21 12.09
C THR A 45 2.49 -11.11 12.83
N LEU A 46 3.53 -10.56 12.23
CA LEU A 46 4.29 -9.45 12.81
C LEU A 46 3.44 -8.18 12.93
N ALA A 47 2.65 -7.85 11.90
CA ALA A 47 1.75 -6.69 11.93
C ALA A 47 0.68 -6.82 13.04
N GLU A 48 0.09 -8.00 13.22
CA GLU A 48 -0.88 -8.26 14.30
C GLU A 48 -0.26 -8.09 15.68
N ASN A 49 0.96 -8.60 15.87
CA ASN A 49 1.72 -8.40 17.12
C ASN A 49 1.98 -6.91 17.38
N MET A 50 2.35 -6.16 16.35
CA MET A 50 2.57 -4.72 16.42
C MET A 50 1.27 -3.94 16.71
N PHE A 51 0.13 -4.32 16.12
CA PHE A 51 -1.18 -3.76 16.48
C PHE A 51 -1.49 -4.01 17.97
N GLY A 52 -1.17 -5.20 18.48
CA GLY A 52 -1.29 -5.52 19.91
C GLY A 52 -0.44 -4.64 20.83
N VAL A 53 0.72 -4.14 20.36
CA VAL A 53 1.53 -3.15 21.11
C VAL A 53 0.77 -1.83 21.23
N ILE A 54 0.14 -1.36 20.16
CA ILE A 54 -0.61 -0.10 20.15
C ILE A 54 -1.88 -0.19 21.00
N ASP A 55 -2.56 -1.35 20.96
CA ASP A 55 -3.68 -1.65 21.85
C ASP A 55 -3.29 -1.49 23.33
N ARG A 56 -2.19 -2.14 23.75
CA ARG A 56 -1.68 -2.00 25.13
C ARG A 56 -1.32 -0.56 25.47
N LEU A 57 -0.58 0.12 24.59
CA LEU A 57 -0.19 1.52 24.76
C LEU A 57 -1.40 2.43 25.06
N LYS A 58 -2.46 2.32 24.23
CA LYS A 58 -3.65 3.16 24.38
C LYS A 58 -4.48 2.76 25.61
N LYS A 59 -4.61 1.46 25.92
CA LYS A 59 -5.28 0.98 27.14
C LYS A 59 -4.62 1.49 28.41
N GLU A 60 -3.29 1.37 28.51
CA GLU A 60 -2.51 1.84 29.66
C GLU A 60 -2.63 3.35 29.88
N ARG A 61 -2.73 4.11 28.79
CA ARG A 61 -2.95 5.58 28.82
C ARG A 61 -4.43 5.97 28.93
N ASN A 62 -5.35 5.01 29.02
CA ASN A 62 -6.80 5.22 29.01
C ASN A 62 -7.28 6.07 27.81
N ILE A 63 -6.68 5.85 26.64
CA ILE A 63 -7.02 6.53 25.38
C ILE A 63 -7.99 5.67 24.61
N ARG A 64 -9.14 6.24 24.24
CA ARG A 64 -10.16 5.59 23.41
C ARG A 64 -10.57 6.52 22.29
N SER A 65 -10.83 5.94 21.13
CA SER A 65 -11.43 6.64 20.01
C SER A 65 -12.87 7.05 20.33
N ASP A 66 -13.28 8.22 19.88
CA ASP A 66 -14.68 8.65 19.83
C ASP A 66 -15.42 8.12 18.57
N ALA A 67 -14.70 7.48 17.65
CA ALA A 67 -15.27 6.88 16.46
C ALA A 67 -15.99 5.58 16.80
N HIS A 68 -17.19 5.42 16.24
CA HIS A 68 -17.96 4.19 16.34
C HIS A 68 -17.44 3.15 15.34
N SER A 69 -16.37 2.44 15.70
CA SER A 69 -15.80 1.33 14.93
C SER A 69 -15.85 0.02 15.71
N ASN A 70 -16.22 -1.07 15.02
CA ASN A 70 -16.31 -2.42 15.57
C ASN A 70 -15.27 -3.38 14.98
N VAL A 71 -14.26 -2.87 14.26
CA VAL A 71 -13.18 -3.70 13.72
C VAL A 71 -12.33 -4.37 14.81
N PRO A 72 -11.78 -5.57 14.57
CA PRO A 72 -10.96 -6.26 15.57
C PRO A 72 -9.81 -5.42 16.13
N TYR A 73 -9.11 -4.66 15.28
CA TYR A 73 -8.01 -3.78 15.67
C TYR A 73 -8.46 -2.32 15.85
N ASN A 74 -9.57 -2.08 16.55
CA ASN A 74 -10.17 -0.74 16.72
C ASN A 74 -9.28 0.30 17.42
N TYR A 75 -8.28 -0.12 18.21
CA TYR A 75 -7.30 0.80 18.80
C TYR A 75 -6.37 1.44 17.77
N MET A 76 -6.35 0.97 16.53
CA MET A 76 -5.69 1.67 15.43
C MET A 76 -6.47 2.88 14.92
N ILE A 77 -7.76 2.97 15.24
CA ILE A 77 -8.63 4.09 14.88
C ILE A 77 -8.45 5.22 15.90
N GLY A 78 -8.18 6.43 15.43
CA GLY A 78 -8.15 7.65 16.24
C GLY A 78 -9.50 8.32 16.36
N ASN A 79 -9.48 9.58 16.79
CA ASN A 79 -10.71 10.34 16.97
C ASN A 79 -11.26 10.88 15.64
N GLU A 80 -12.55 11.14 15.55
CA GLU A 80 -13.14 11.94 14.48
C GLU A 80 -12.46 13.31 14.42
N TRP A 81 -12.19 13.92 15.57
CA TRP A 81 -11.46 15.18 15.62
C TRP A 81 -10.55 15.31 16.86
N SER A 82 -9.49 16.08 16.71
CA SER A 82 -8.54 16.49 17.76
C SER A 82 -7.86 17.79 17.33
N GLU A 83 -7.12 18.41 18.24
CA GLU A 83 -6.30 19.59 17.95
C GLU A 83 -5.15 19.31 16.95
N ILE A 84 -4.75 18.05 16.74
CA ILE A 84 -3.73 17.66 15.75
C ILE A 84 -4.33 17.08 14.46
N THR A 85 -5.65 17.15 14.30
CA THR A 85 -6.33 16.73 13.08
C THR A 85 -6.05 17.72 11.94
N THR A 86 -5.40 17.25 10.87
CA THR A 86 -4.96 18.11 9.76
C THR A 86 -5.91 18.08 8.56
N THR A 87 -6.57 16.94 8.32
CA THR A 87 -7.38 16.72 7.11
C THR A 87 -8.53 15.76 7.38
N LEU A 88 -9.58 15.84 6.56
CA LEU A 88 -10.69 14.89 6.60
C LEU A 88 -10.30 13.56 5.94
N GLY A 89 -10.71 12.47 6.56
CA GLY A 89 -10.56 11.10 6.07
C GLY A 89 -11.85 10.30 6.20
N SER A 90 -11.95 9.22 5.43
CA SER A 90 -13.08 8.29 5.46
C SER A 90 -12.85 7.23 6.54
N LEU A 91 -13.81 7.08 7.47
CA LEU A 91 -13.77 6.02 8.49
C LEU A 91 -13.65 4.63 7.84
N ASP A 92 -14.45 4.33 6.82
CA ASP A 92 -14.37 3.06 6.07
C ASP A 92 -12.95 2.75 5.56
N SER A 93 -12.23 3.77 5.09
CA SER A 93 -10.86 3.59 4.58
C SER A 93 -9.89 3.27 5.71
N LYS A 94 -10.13 3.83 6.91
CA LYS A 94 -9.32 3.62 8.12
C LYS A 94 -9.61 2.23 8.68
N GLU A 95 -10.88 1.84 8.76
CA GLU A 95 -11.31 0.50 9.13
C GLU A 95 -10.75 -0.56 8.18
N THR A 96 -10.83 -0.34 6.87
CA THR A 96 -10.23 -1.23 5.86
C THR A 96 -8.73 -1.37 6.11
N SER A 97 -8.03 -0.28 6.40
CA SER A 97 -6.58 -0.29 6.63
C SER A 97 -6.14 -1.08 7.86
N THR A 98 -7.06 -1.38 8.79
CA THR A 98 -6.76 -2.21 9.96
C THR A 98 -6.58 -3.69 9.63
N ASN A 99 -6.89 -4.14 8.41
CA ASN A 99 -6.68 -5.52 8.02
C ASN A 99 -5.17 -5.83 7.89
N PRO A 100 -4.62 -6.76 8.69
CA PRO A 100 -3.19 -7.06 8.67
C PRO A 100 -2.72 -7.68 7.34
N ASP A 101 -3.62 -8.17 6.48
CA ASP A 101 -3.31 -8.60 5.11
C ASP A 101 -2.68 -7.49 4.26
N PHE A 102 -2.77 -6.22 4.65
CA PHE A 102 -1.98 -5.17 4.01
C PHE A 102 -0.46 -5.39 4.16
N ALA A 103 0.02 -6.07 5.20
CA ALA A 103 1.42 -6.45 5.33
C ALA A 103 1.81 -7.48 4.26
N ALA A 104 0.97 -8.51 4.06
CA ALA A 104 1.11 -9.48 2.97
C ALA A 104 1.06 -8.80 1.59
N LEU A 105 0.17 -7.82 1.39
CA LEU A 105 0.13 -7.05 0.16
C LEU A 105 1.44 -6.31 -0.10
N ILE A 106 2.03 -5.68 0.92
CA ILE A 106 3.29 -4.96 0.75
C ILE A 106 4.43 -5.92 0.43
N VAL A 107 4.51 -7.09 1.08
CA VAL A 107 5.48 -8.15 0.71
C VAL A 107 5.32 -8.55 -0.76
N ARG A 108 4.08 -8.72 -1.22
CA ARG A 108 3.78 -9.03 -2.61
C ARG A 108 4.25 -7.92 -3.56
N LEU A 109 3.94 -6.66 -3.26
CA LEU A 109 4.32 -5.53 -4.12
C LEU A 109 5.85 -5.32 -4.16
N LEU A 110 6.54 -5.55 -3.04
CA LEU A 110 8.01 -5.50 -2.98
C LEU A 110 8.64 -6.59 -3.87
N ASN A 111 8.14 -7.83 -3.78
CA ASN A 111 8.57 -8.90 -4.66
C ASN A 111 8.24 -8.64 -6.14
N GLU A 112 7.04 -8.13 -6.44
CA GLU A 112 6.64 -7.75 -7.80
C GLU A 112 7.56 -6.66 -8.37
N ALA A 113 8.07 -5.75 -7.52
CA ALA A 113 9.04 -4.71 -7.86
C ALA A 113 10.49 -5.21 -7.95
N GLY A 114 10.77 -6.47 -7.60
CA GLY A 114 12.11 -7.04 -7.58
C GLY A 114 12.98 -6.57 -6.40
N ILE A 115 12.37 -6.08 -5.32
CA ILE A 115 13.07 -5.63 -4.11
C ILE A 115 13.39 -6.81 -3.19
N SER A 116 14.58 -6.81 -2.64
CA SER A 116 15.13 -7.86 -1.76
C SER A 116 15.90 -7.26 -0.58
N SER A 117 16.39 -8.08 0.36
CA SER A 117 17.12 -7.63 1.55
C SER A 117 18.42 -6.85 1.27
N GLY A 118 18.95 -6.89 0.05
CA GLY A 118 20.10 -6.08 -0.36
C GLY A 118 19.75 -4.65 -0.78
N ASP A 119 18.47 -4.34 -0.92
CA ASP A 119 17.97 -3.04 -1.35
C ASP A 119 17.68 -2.12 -0.16
N THR A 120 17.67 -0.82 -0.43
CA THR A 120 17.20 0.20 0.52
C THR A 120 15.87 0.77 0.05
N VAL A 121 14.88 0.85 0.94
CA VAL A 121 13.54 1.36 0.60
C VAL A 121 13.28 2.68 1.32
N GLY A 122 12.95 3.73 0.58
CA GLY A 122 12.45 4.96 1.16
C GLY A 122 11.01 4.79 1.62
N VAL A 123 10.66 5.26 2.82
CA VAL A 123 9.29 5.23 3.33
C VAL A 123 8.90 6.64 3.77
N ILE A 124 7.84 7.17 3.18
CA ILE A 124 7.15 8.36 3.68
C ILE A 124 5.80 7.96 4.19
N LEU A 125 5.54 8.32 5.44
CA LEU A 125 4.26 8.07 6.09
C LEU A 125 3.82 9.30 6.87
N SER A 126 2.52 9.47 7.02
CA SER A 126 1.96 10.42 7.98
C SER A 126 1.21 9.69 9.08
N GLY A 127 0.84 10.42 10.14
CA GLY A 127 -0.06 9.91 11.16
C GLY A 127 -1.45 9.53 10.63
N SER A 128 -1.79 9.75 9.36
CA SER A 128 -3.12 9.45 8.82
C SER A 128 -3.45 7.95 8.82
N PHE A 129 -2.52 7.07 8.45
CA PHE A 129 -2.80 5.62 8.35
C PHE A 129 -1.81 4.80 9.19
N PRO A 130 -1.94 4.84 10.54
CA PRO A 130 -1.00 4.14 11.42
C PRO A 130 -0.99 2.62 11.18
N SER A 131 -2.13 2.02 10.81
CA SER A 131 -2.22 0.60 10.46
C SER A 131 -1.35 0.25 9.24
N LEU A 132 -1.41 1.05 8.17
CA LEU A 132 -0.60 0.81 6.97
C LEU A 132 0.88 1.08 7.22
N ALA A 133 1.19 2.10 8.01
CA ALA A 133 2.55 2.37 8.44
C ALA A 133 3.15 1.15 9.15
N ILE A 134 2.42 0.57 10.10
CA ILE A 134 2.82 -0.67 10.78
C ILE A 134 2.92 -1.85 9.79
N SER A 135 1.92 -2.05 8.92
CA SER A 135 1.95 -3.11 7.92
C SER A 135 3.17 -3.02 6.99
N ALA A 136 3.56 -1.80 6.58
CA ALA A 136 4.74 -1.58 5.77
C ALA A 136 6.03 -1.91 6.52
N LEU A 137 6.15 -1.43 7.76
CA LEU A 137 7.32 -1.70 8.60
C LEU A 137 7.44 -3.18 8.96
N ALA A 138 6.32 -3.88 9.18
CA ALA A 138 6.29 -5.32 9.40
C ALA A 138 6.74 -6.09 8.15
N ALA A 139 6.26 -5.73 6.96
CA ALA A 139 6.70 -6.33 5.70
C ALA A 139 8.21 -6.13 5.46
N LEU A 140 8.69 -4.90 5.61
CA LEU A 140 10.11 -4.57 5.46
C LEU A 140 10.99 -5.31 6.46
N GLN A 141 10.57 -5.40 7.72
CA GLN A 141 11.31 -6.13 8.75
C GLN A 141 11.36 -7.63 8.48
N THR A 142 10.25 -8.22 8.03
CA THR A 142 10.14 -9.65 7.70
C THR A 142 11.06 -10.01 6.54
N MET A 143 11.11 -9.15 5.52
CA MET A 143 11.95 -9.35 4.35
C MET A 143 13.41 -8.91 4.56
N GLU A 144 13.78 -8.48 5.78
CA GLU A 144 15.11 -7.95 6.11
C GLU A 144 15.57 -6.81 5.19
N ILE A 145 14.65 -5.96 4.75
CA ILE A 145 14.93 -4.79 3.91
C ILE A 145 15.22 -3.59 4.79
N GLU A 146 16.30 -2.85 4.51
CA GLU A 146 16.65 -1.63 5.23
C GLU A 146 15.79 -0.45 4.75
N PRO A 147 14.99 0.19 5.63
CA PRO A 147 14.18 1.32 5.25
C PRO A 147 14.73 2.65 5.75
N VAL A 148 14.67 3.67 4.90
CA VAL A 148 14.83 5.07 5.31
C VAL A 148 13.46 5.66 5.56
N VAL A 149 13.05 5.71 6.83
CA VAL A 149 11.69 6.13 7.22
C VAL A 149 11.67 7.62 7.52
N MET A 150 10.70 8.34 6.98
CA MET A 150 10.41 9.73 7.34
C MET A 150 8.93 9.84 7.65
N SER A 151 8.61 10.52 8.75
CA SER A 151 7.24 10.62 9.21
C SER A 151 6.82 12.05 9.55
N SER A 152 5.52 12.25 9.72
CA SER A 152 4.93 13.49 10.22
C SER A 152 3.96 13.21 11.37
N VAL A 153 3.90 14.12 12.35
CA VAL A 153 3.06 13.94 13.55
C VAL A 153 1.58 14.19 13.26
N GLY A 154 1.27 15.23 12.50
CA GLY A 154 -0.09 15.56 12.09
C GLY A 154 -0.79 14.39 11.38
N ALA A 155 -2.08 14.24 11.66
CA ALA A 155 -2.86 13.10 11.20
C ALA A 155 -4.25 13.53 10.73
N SER A 156 -4.81 12.82 9.74
CA SER A 156 -6.21 13.01 9.36
C SER A 156 -7.17 12.56 10.46
N THR A 157 -8.48 12.84 10.29
CA THR A 157 -9.53 12.20 11.08
C THR A 157 -9.32 10.69 11.14
N TYR A 158 -9.56 10.11 12.31
CA TYR A 158 -9.41 8.70 12.64
C TYR A 158 -7.99 8.11 12.48
N GLY A 159 -6.97 8.93 12.22
CA GLY A 159 -5.56 8.50 12.18
C GLY A 159 -4.94 8.39 13.57
N ALA A 160 -3.62 8.56 13.68
CA ALA A 160 -2.89 8.75 14.93
C ALA A 160 -3.07 10.18 15.49
N ASN A 161 -4.30 10.71 15.42
CA ASN A 161 -4.65 12.07 15.82
C ASN A 161 -5.03 12.17 17.31
N GLN A 162 -4.52 11.29 18.16
CA GLN A 162 -4.75 11.38 19.59
C GLN A 162 -3.47 11.93 20.23
N PRO A 163 -3.47 13.14 20.84
CA PRO A 163 -2.26 13.79 21.37
C PRO A 163 -1.44 12.94 22.35
N GLY A 164 -2.11 12.04 23.08
CA GLY A 164 -1.48 11.08 23.99
C GLY A 164 -0.99 9.78 23.33
N ALA A 165 -1.20 9.60 22.03
CA ALA A 165 -0.82 8.44 21.25
C ALA A 165 -0.62 8.83 19.77
N THR A 166 0.28 9.79 19.53
CA THR A 166 0.66 10.23 18.18
C THR A 166 1.42 9.13 17.44
N TRP A 167 1.72 9.32 16.15
CA TRP A 167 2.58 8.38 15.43
C TRP A 167 3.95 8.18 16.12
N ILE A 168 4.56 9.23 16.68
CA ILE A 168 5.86 9.10 17.38
C ILE A 168 5.72 8.25 18.64
N ASP A 169 4.62 8.39 19.39
CA ASP A 169 4.35 7.54 20.55
C ASP A 169 4.21 6.07 20.15
N MET A 170 3.50 5.82 19.04
CA MET A 170 3.33 4.48 18.47
C MET A 170 4.67 3.90 18.01
N GLU A 171 5.45 4.63 17.22
CA GLU A 171 6.77 4.22 16.75
C GLU A 171 7.69 3.89 17.94
N THR A 172 7.72 4.75 18.96
CA THR A 172 8.52 4.52 20.17
C THR A 172 8.10 3.25 20.93
N ALA A 173 6.81 2.99 21.05
CA ALA A 173 6.32 1.76 21.68
C ALA A 173 6.69 0.51 20.85
N LEU A 174 6.56 0.58 19.53
CA LEU A 174 6.94 -0.49 18.61
C LEU A 174 8.44 -0.79 18.68
N ARG A 175 9.28 0.25 18.74
CA ARG A 175 10.74 0.15 18.94
C ARG A 175 11.09 -0.63 20.20
N GLN A 176 10.43 -0.32 21.30
CA GLN A 176 10.63 -0.99 22.59
C GLN A 176 10.16 -2.45 22.56
N ASN A 177 9.33 -2.83 21.58
CA ASN A 177 8.77 -4.17 21.39
C ASN A 177 9.33 -4.88 20.14
N GLY A 178 10.49 -4.46 19.62
CA GLY A 178 11.24 -5.22 18.61
C GLY A 178 11.20 -4.67 17.18
N LEU A 179 10.56 -3.53 16.92
CA LEU A 179 10.73 -2.82 15.64
C LEU A 179 12.20 -2.35 15.49
N ARG A 180 12.85 -2.74 14.39
CA ARG A 180 14.28 -2.49 14.13
C ARG A 180 14.58 -1.14 13.51
N PHE A 181 13.56 -0.43 13.02
CA PHE A 181 13.69 0.84 12.30
C PHE A 181 13.14 2.01 13.09
N LYS A 182 13.57 3.24 12.76
CA LYS A 182 12.99 4.48 13.30
C LYS A 182 12.97 5.53 12.21
N SER A 183 12.10 6.52 12.34
CA SER A 183 12.11 7.68 11.48
C SER A 183 13.44 8.45 11.61
N VAL A 184 14.10 8.72 10.49
CA VAL A 184 15.33 9.53 10.43
C VAL A 184 15.05 11.02 10.41
N LEU A 185 13.82 11.39 10.02
CA LEU A 185 13.31 12.75 10.04
C LEU A 185 11.83 12.70 10.40
N ILE A 186 11.44 13.52 11.38
CA ILE A 186 10.07 13.64 11.85
C ILE A 186 9.66 15.09 11.74
N SER A 187 8.64 15.39 10.95
CA SER A 187 8.12 16.75 10.76
C SER A 187 6.78 16.98 11.44
N VAL A 188 6.35 18.24 11.47
CA VAL A 188 5.04 18.62 12.00
C VAL A 188 3.90 17.98 11.20
N GLY A 189 3.98 17.97 9.87
CA GLY A 189 2.84 17.64 9.00
C GLY A 189 1.94 18.86 8.75
N ALA A 190 0.66 18.59 8.49
CA ALA A 190 -0.33 19.59 8.09
C ALA A 190 0.03 20.31 6.76
N GLY A 191 -0.61 21.46 6.49
CA GLY A 191 -0.41 22.20 5.25
C GLY A 191 1.06 22.56 5.05
N GLY A 192 1.59 22.26 3.86
CA GLY A 192 2.98 22.50 3.51
C GLY A 192 4.03 21.82 4.40
N ASP A 193 3.63 20.85 5.24
CA ASP A 193 4.45 20.21 6.28
C ASP A 193 4.95 21.16 7.40
N THR A 194 4.42 22.38 7.46
CA THR A 194 4.85 23.45 8.39
C THR A 194 4.01 23.52 9.67
N GLY A 195 2.91 22.76 9.74
CA GLY A 195 1.85 22.97 10.73
C GLY A 195 0.76 23.94 10.27
N GLU A 196 0.78 24.41 9.03
CA GLU A 196 -0.25 25.31 8.52
C GLU A 196 -1.66 24.70 8.65
N GLY A 197 -2.59 25.50 9.15
CA GLY A 197 -3.97 25.09 9.45
C GLY A 197 -4.20 24.58 10.88
N LEU A 198 -3.15 24.29 11.64
CA LEU A 198 -3.28 23.95 13.05
C LEU A 198 -3.47 25.19 13.93
N LEU A 199 -4.30 25.04 14.97
CA LEU A 199 -4.38 26.02 16.05
C LEU A 199 -3.13 25.94 16.95
N PRO A 200 -2.81 26.98 17.74
CA PRO A 200 -1.67 26.97 18.66
C PRO A 200 -1.62 25.76 19.60
N GLU A 201 -2.78 25.27 20.04
CA GLU A 201 -2.91 24.10 20.89
C GLU A 201 -2.47 22.82 20.17
N GLY A 202 -2.80 22.68 18.88
CA GLY A 202 -2.36 21.57 18.04
C GLY A 202 -0.85 21.55 17.85
N MET A 203 -0.25 22.72 17.58
CA MET A 203 1.20 22.86 17.52
C MET A 203 1.87 22.53 18.85
N ALA A 204 1.31 23.00 19.97
CA ALA A 204 1.80 22.67 21.31
C ALA A 204 1.70 21.16 21.62
N ALA A 205 0.63 20.50 21.18
CA ALA A 205 0.46 19.06 21.31
C ALA A 205 1.52 18.27 20.53
N ILE A 206 1.81 18.67 19.28
CA ILE A 206 2.87 18.07 18.46
C ILE A 206 4.25 18.25 19.11
N VAL A 207 4.57 19.45 19.56
CA VAL A 207 5.85 19.73 20.26
C VAL A 207 5.95 18.91 21.56
N SER A 208 4.85 18.78 22.30
CA SER A 208 4.78 17.94 23.51
C SER A 208 5.04 16.46 23.19
N ALA A 209 4.47 15.94 22.11
CA ALA A 209 4.70 14.56 21.66
C ALA A 209 6.17 14.32 21.26
N ALA A 210 6.79 15.25 20.52
CA ALA A 210 8.20 15.16 20.16
C ALA A 210 9.11 15.19 21.41
N HIS A 211 8.86 16.11 22.34
CA HIS A 211 9.61 16.21 23.59
C HIS A 211 9.50 14.94 24.46
N ARG A 212 8.28 14.39 24.59
CA ARG A 212 8.02 13.19 25.42
C ARG A 212 8.67 11.93 24.85
N ASN A 213 8.94 11.89 23.55
CA ASN A 213 9.59 10.78 22.87
C ASN A 213 11.08 11.06 22.53
N HIS A 214 11.63 12.18 23.01
CA HIS A 214 13.03 12.59 22.79
C HIS A 214 13.42 12.66 21.31
N VAL A 215 12.52 13.20 20.50
CA VAL A 215 12.70 13.38 19.05
C VAL A 215 12.92 14.85 18.72
N GLU A 216 13.86 15.13 17.82
CA GLU A 216 14.00 16.43 17.19
C GLU A 216 12.91 16.60 16.12
N LEU A 217 12.10 17.65 16.27
CA LEU A 217 11.02 17.96 15.34
C LEU A 217 11.52 18.90 14.25
N PHE A 218 11.43 18.45 12.99
CA PHE A 218 11.73 19.27 11.83
C PHE A 218 10.54 20.16 11.47
N VAL A 219 10.74 21.47 11.50
CA VAL A 219 9.74 22.46 11.09
C VAL A 219 10.28 23.19 9.85
N PRO A 220 9.91 22.77 8.63
CA PRO A 220 10.32 23.46 7.42
C PRO A 220 9.66 24.84 7.33
N ALA A 221 10.31 25.79 6.66
CA ALA A 221 9.76 27.11 6.37
C ALA A 221 8.62 27.06 5.34
N ASN A 222 8.63 26.07 4.45
CA ASN A 222 7.61 25.83 3.43
C ASN A 222 7.71 24.40 2.86
N LEU A 223 6.72 24.03 2.04
CA LEU A 223 6.66 22.71 1.39
C LEU A 223 7.91 22.40 0.55
N GLN A 224 8.47 23.40 -0.14
CA GLN A 224 9.63 23.20 -1.00
C GLN A 224 10.87 22.79 -0.19
N GLU A 225 11.14 23.45 0.94
CA GLU A 225 12.22 23.04 1.84
C GLU A 225 12.01 21.62 2.35
N SER A 226 10.76 21.30 2.73
CA SER A 226 10.39 19.96 3.19
C SER A 226 10.68 18.87 2.16
N ILE A 227 10.29 19.10 0.90
CA ILE A 227 10.54 18.19 -0.23
C ILE A 227 12.04 18.06 -0.48
N LEU A 228 12.76 19.17 -0.63
CA LEU A 228 14.18 19.15 -1.00
C LEU A 228 15.04 18.46 0.07
N LYS A 229 14.76 18.70 1.36
CA LYS A 229 15.49 18.04 2.46
C LYS A 229 15.34 16.53 2.42
N ARG A 230 14.12 16.04 2.20
CA ARG A 230 13.81 14.60 2.11
C ARG A 230 14.38 13.97 0.85
N GLU A 231 14.34 14.67 -0.28
CA GLU A 231 14.94 14.22 -1.53
C GLU A 231 16.44 13.96 -1.37
N VAL A 232 17.16 14.89 -0.73
CA VAL A 232 18.60 14.74 -0.45
C VAL A 232 18.85 13.47 0.37
N ILE A 233 18.11 13.28 1.47
CA ILE A 233 18.30 12.10 2.34
C ILE A 233 18.04 10.79 1.56
N PHE A 234 17.00 10.73 0.72
CA PHE A 234 16.74 9.53 -0.09
C PHE A 234 17.78 9.29 -1.17
N ARG A 235 18.30 10.35 -1.80
CA ARG A 235 19.37 10.21 -2.80
C ARG A 235 20.69 9.77 -2.16
N GLU A 236 21.04 10.32 -1.00
CA GLU A 236 22.23 9.91 -0.24
C GLU A 236 22.13 8.45 0.24
N ALA A 237 20.93 8.01 0.59
CA ALA A 237 20.66 6.62 0.95
C ALA A 237 20.55 5.65 -0.24
N ASN A 238 20.60 6.16 -1.47
CA ASN A 238 20.50 5.36 -2.71
C ASN A 238 19.33 4.37 -2.70
N ILE A 239 18.12 4.85 -2.41
CA ILE A 239 16.93 3.99 -2.34
C ILE A 239 16.59 3.35 -3.69
N SER A 240 16.17 2.08 -3.67
CA SER A 240 15.72 1.31 -4.83
C SER A 240 14.23 1.47 -5.11
N LEU A 241 13.43 1.84 -4.11
CA LEU A 241 11.98 2.03 -4.21
C LEU A 241 11.47 3.01 -3.14
N LEU A 242 10.42 3.77 -3.46
CA LEU A 242 9.71 4.64 -2.50
C LEU A 242 8.34 4.05 -2.13
N ILE A 243 8.04 3.91 -0.83
CA ILE A 243 6.69 3.65 -0.32
C ILE A 243 6.12 4.95 0.22
N ASN A 244 4.98 5.40 -0.33
CA ASN A 244 4.20 6.50 0.22
C ASN A 244 2.96 5.96 0.93
N ILE A 245 2.69 6.44 2.14
CA ILE A 245 1.54 6.06 2.96
C ILE A 245 0.75 7.31 3.31
N GLY A 246 -0.49 7.38 2.79
CA GLY A 246 -1.40 8.50 2.98
C GLY A 246 -1.14 9.68 2.04
N GLY A 247 -1.92 10.74 2.25
CA GLY A 247 -1.97 11.91 1.37
C GLY A 247 -1.11 13.08 1.84
N ASN A 248 0.15 12.83 2.20
CA ASN A 248 1.04 13.92 2.62
C ASN A 248 1.50 14.73 1.38
N GLU A 249 1.52 16.05 1.51
CA GLU A 249 1.89 16.97 0.42
C GLU A 249 3.36 16.82 0.00
N THR A 250 4.23 16.33 0.90
CA THR A 250 5.66 16.15 0.60
C THR A 250 5.89 15.04 -0.42
N ALA A 251 5.14 13.94 -0.34
CA ALA A 251 5.20 12.85 -1.32
C ALA A 251 4.43 13.19 -2.61
N LEU A 252 3.22 13.74 -2.49
CA LEU A 252 2.32 13.95 -3.62
C LEU A 252 2.60 15.26 -4.40
N GLY A 253 3.00 16.32 -3.70
CA GLY A 253 3.12 17.67 -4.21
C GLY A 253 1.87 18.52 -3.96
N GLY A 254 2.04 19.84 -4.02
CA GLY A 254 0.96 20.83 -3.86
C GLY A 254 0.22 21.17 -5.17
N CYS A 255 0.64 20.58 -6.30
CA CYS A 255 0.09 20.85 -7.62
C CYS A 255 -0.99 19.85 -8.04
N SER A 256 -1.79 20.20 -9.06
CA SER A 256 -2.89 19.37 -9.57
C SER A 256 -2.46 17.99 -10.10
N HIS A 257 -1.18 17.83 -10.45
CA HIS A 257 -0.59 16.56 -10.88
C HIS A 257 -0.63 15.48 -9.79
N ALA A 258 -0.73 15.85 -8.52
CA ALA A 258 -0.89 14.92 -7.41
C ALA A 258 -2.08 13.95 -7.61
N LEU A 259 -3.15 14.41 -8.28
CA LEU A 259 -4.34 13.59 -8.59
C LEU A 259 -4.07 12.49 -9.63
N GLY A 260 -3.02 12.65 -10.45
CA GLY A 260 -2.63 11.71 -11.48
C GLY A 260 -1.67 10.63 -10.99
N ILE A 261 -1.25 10.65 -9.72
CA ILE A 261 -0.32 9.67 -9.15
C ILE A 261 -1.05 8.32 -9.02
N PRO A 262 -0.61 7.26 -9.72
CA PRO A 262 -1.23 5.94 -9.61
C PRO A 262 -1.19 5.40 -8.19
N ASN A 263 -2.16 4.55 -7.86
CA ASN A 263 -2.28 3.89 -6.57
C ASN A 263 -1.69 2.46 -6.66
N GLY A 264 -0.97 2.01 -5.63
CA GLY A 264 -0.21 0.75 -5.62
C GLY A 264 1.17 0.87 -6.27
N LEU A 265 1.73 -0.26 -6.72
CA LEU A 265 3.04 -0.31 -7.38
C LEU A 265 3.00 0.34 -8.77
N SER A 266 3.98 1.20 -9.05
CA SER A 266 4.17 1.82 -10.36
C SER A 266 5.66 2.03 -10.64
N TYR A 267 6.06 1.68 -11.86
CA TYR A 267 7.44 1.83 -12.33
C TYR A 267 7.70 3.19 -12.98
N THR A 268 6.69 3.73 -13.64
CA THR A 268 6.77 4.98 -14.38
C THR A 268 5.48 5.74 -14.20
N MET A 269 5.57 7.07 -14.21
CA MET A 269 4.41 7.95 -14.25
C MET A 269 4.63 9.09 -15.23
N THR A 270 3.55 9.80 -15.58
CA THR A 270 3.67 11.02 -16.37
C THR A 270 4.41 12.08 -15.56
N HIS A 271 5.56 12.53 -16.06
CA HIS A 271 6.35 13.57 -15.42
C HIS A 271 5.65 14.93 -15.53
N CYS A 272 5.79 15.74 -14.48
CA CYS A 272 5.42 17.15 -14.50
C CYS A 272 6.64 18.02 -14.16
N ASN A 273 6.67 19.22 -14.73
CA ASN A 273 7.73 20.22 -14.50
C ASN A 273 7.30 21.28 -13.47
N ASP A 274 6.27 20.98 -12.68
CA ASP A 274 5.76 21.88 -11.66
C ASP A 274 6.80 22.02 -10.53
N GLY A 275 7.03 23.26 -10.05
CA GLY A 275 7.97 23.52 -8.96
C GLY A 275 7.54 22.86 -7.65
N ASP A 276 6.23 22.69 -7.46
CA ASP A 276 5.59 22.14 -6.26
C ASP A 276 5.28 20.65 -6.39
N ARG A 277 5.88 19.95 -7.36
CA ARG A 277 5.78 18.49 -7.49
C ARG A 277 6.46 17.78 -6.31
N GLY A 278 5.80 16.73 -5.81
CA GLY A 278 6.26 15.97 -4.66
C GLY A 278 7.39 14.98 -4.97
N LEU A 279 7.84 14.30 -3.92
CA LEU A 279 8.93 13.33 -3.96
C LEU A 279 8.67 12.16 -4.91
N ILE A 280 7.42 11.70 -5.03
CA ILE A 280 7.09 10.60 -5.95
C ILE A 280 7.50 10.99 -7.38
N SER A 281 7.10 12.18 -7.84
CA SER A 281 7.42 12.65 -9.19
C SER A 281 8.93 12.82 -9.39
N ARG A 282 9.62 13.44 -8.40
CA ARG A 282 11.05 13.74 -8.44
C ARG A 282 11.93 12.49 -8.48
N LEU A 283 11.60 11.50 -7.66
CA LEU A 283 12.36 10.24 -7.59
C LEU A 283 12.03 9.34 -8.79
N ASN A 284 10.77 9.31 -9.24
CA ASN A 284 10.39 8.52 -10.41
C ASN A 284 11.01 9.03 -11.72
N GLU A 285 11.21 10.35 -11.86
CA GLU A 285 11.98 10.91 -12.97
C GLU A 285 13.45 10.42 -12.99
N SER A 286 13.98 10.02 -11.83
CA SER A 286 15.30 9.39 -11.72
C SER A 286 15.26 7.86 -11.89
N GLY A 287 14.13 7.29 -12.29
CA GLY A 287 13.95 5.85 -12.51
C GLY A 287 13.59 5.04 -11.26
N ILE A 288 13.31 5.68 -10.12
CA ILE A 288 12.96 4.99 -8.88
C ILE A 288 11.46 4.63 -8.91
N PRO A 289 11.07 3.34 -8.87
CA PRO A 289 9.66 2.94 -8.76
C PRO A 289 9.08 3.32 -7.40
N PHE A 290 7.75 3.31 -7.30
CA PHE A 290 7.08 3.61 -6.03
C PHE A 290 5.85 2.74 -5.79
N ILE A 291 5.51 2.58 -4.50
CA ILE A 291 4.25 2.03 -4.02
C ILE A 291 3.49 3.16 -3.34
N ASN A 292 2.41 3.61 -3.95
CA ASN A 292 1.56 4.67 -3.38
C ASN A 292 0.34 4.05 -2.67
N MET A 293 0.25 4.20 -1.35
CA MET A 293 -0.86 3.70 -0.54
C MET A 293 -1.77 4.85 -0.13
N LEU A 294 -2.63 5.28 -1.05
CA LEU A 294 -3.54 6.42 -0.85
C LEU A 294 -5.01 5.99 -0.87
N ASP A 295 -5.47 5.37 -1.96
CA ASP A 295 -6.84 4.85 -2.05
C ASP A 295 -6.87 3.40 -1.53
N ILE A 296 -7.17 3.29 -0.25
CA ILE A 296 -7.08 2.01 0.47
C ILE A 296 -8.21 1.06 0.07
N LYS A 297 -9.37 1.60 -0.30
CA LYS A 297 -10.51 0.80 -0.75
C LYS A 297 -10.25 0.22 -2.13
N ASP A 298 -9.64 1.01 -3.03
CA ASP A 298 -9.16 0.50 -4.32
C ASP A 298 -8.14 -0.62 -4.14
N LEU A 299 -7.09 -0.42 -3.32
CA LEU A 299 -6.10 -1.46 -3.07
C LEU A 299 -6.72 -2.73 -2.50
N ALA A 300 -7.58 -2.58 -1.48
CA ALA A 300 -8.25 -3.72 -0.88
C ALA A 300 -9.09 -4.48 -1.91
N SER A 301 -9.88 -3.77 -2.72
CA SER A 301 -10.70 -4.39 -3.77
C SER A 301 -9.88 -5.10 -4.84
N ARG A 302 -8.78 -4.49 -5.32
CA ARG A 302 -7.90 -5.08 -6.36
C ARG A 302 -7.23 -6.37 -5.91
N TYR A 303 -6.83 -6.43 -4.63
CA TYR A 303 -6.12 -7.57 -4.06
C TYR A 303 -7.01 -8.48 -3.20
N GLY A 304 -8.32 -8.24 -3.23
CA GLY A 304 -9.33 -9.11 -2.62
C GLY A 304 -9.32 -9.12 -1.10
N ILE A 305 -8.83 -8.05 -0.48
CA ILE A 305 -8.89 -7.77 0.95
C ILE A 305 -10.26 -7.17 1.27
N ALA A 306 -10.84 -7.54 2.41
CA ALA A 306 -12.14 -7.03 2.85
C ALA A 306 -12.16 -5.50 3.00
N VAL A 307 -13.13 -4.83 2.37
CA VAL A 307 -13.38 -3.39 2.55
C VAL A 307 -14.40 -3.19 3.67
N ALA A 308 -14.08 -2.31 4.62
CA ALA A 308 -14.90 -2.01 5.80
C ALA A 308 -15.43 -3.29 6.50
N PRO A 309 -14.53 -4.12 7.07
CA PRO A 309 -14.81 -5.51 7.44
C PRO A 309 -15.81 -5.69 8.60
N GLY A 310 -16.24 -4.62 9.27
CA GLY A 310 -17.08 -4.73 10.46
C GLY A 310 -16.37 -5.54 11.54
N THR A 311 -17.04 -6.51 12.16
CA THR A 311 -16.50 -7.26 13.33
C THR A 311 -15.46 -8.32 13.01
N GLY A 312 -15.14 -8.61 11.75
CA GLY A 312 -14.17 -9.64 11.39
C GLY A 312 -13.69 -9.54 9.96
N TYR A 313 -12.42 -9.84 9.73
CA TYR A 313 -11.83 -9.86 8.39
C TYR A 313 -12.24 -11.15 7.67
N SER A 314 -12.81 -11.04 6.47
CA SER A 314 -12.98 -12.19 5.59
C SER A 314 -11.62 -12.59 5.00
N GLU A 315 -11.44 -13.88 4.69
CA GLU A 315 -10.24 -14.34 4.00
C GLU A 315 -10.03 -13.59 2.67
N SER A 316 -8.77 -13.21 2.42
CA SER A 316 -8.39 -12.55 1.17
C SER A 316 -8.43 -13.52 -0.02
N THR A 317 -9.10 -13.12 -1.11
CA THR A 317 -9.45 -14.07 -2.19
C THR A 317 -8.34 -14.29 -3.24
N ASN A 318 -7.62 -13.26 -3.65
CA ASN A 318 -6.58 -13.31 -4.69
C ASN A 318 -5.24 -12.73 -4.23
N LEU A 319 -5.11 -12.36 -2.96
CA LEU A 319 -3.88 -11.80 -2.39
C LEU A 319 -2.70 -12.78 -2.49
N TYR A 320 -2.92 -14.03 -2.09
CA TYR A 320 -1.89 -15.07 -1.93
C TYR A 320 -1.65 -15.93 -3.18
N SER A 321 -2.32 -15.65 -4.31
CA SER A 321 -2.21 -16.49 -5.50
C SER A 321 -2.08 -15.71 -6.80
N ALA A 322 -1.36 -16.32 -7.76
CA ALA A 322 -1.32 -15.88 -9.14
C ALA A 322 -2.23 -16.77 -9.99
N THR A 323 -2.97 -16.17 -10.92
CA THR A 323 -3.74 -16.91 -11.93
C THR A 323 -2.82 -17.27 -13.10
N THR A 324 -2.23 -18.47 -13.05
CA THR A 324 -1.44 -18.98 -14.17
C THR A 324 -2.32 -19.75 -15.16
N THR A 325 -2.15 -19.46 -16.46
CA THR A 325 -2.74 -20.27 -17.52
C THR A 325 -1.71 -21.32 -17.94
N ARG A 326 -2.03 -22.61 -17.83
CA ARG A 326 -1.14 -23.69 -18.27
C ARG A 326 -0.99 -23.66 -19.79
N LYS A 327 -0.01 -22.89 -20.29
CA LYS A 327 0.25 -22.69 -21.73
C LYS A 327 0.42 -24.01 -22.49
N GLY A 328 1.03 -25.03 -21.87
CA GLY A 328 1.15 -26.37 -22.46
C GLY A 328 -0.18 -27.06 -22.70
N VAL A 329 -1.13 -26.98 -21.76
CA VAL A 329 -2.48 -27.52 -21.93
C VAL A 329 -3.23 -26.75 -22.99
N LEU A 330 -3.11 -25.41 -23.00
CA LEU A 330 -3.70 -24.57 -24.03
C LEU A 330 -3.16 -24.91 -25.43
N ALA A 331 -1.85 -25.13 -25.55
CA ALA A 331 -1.19 -25.50 -26.80
C ALA A 331 -1.60 -26.90 -27.29
N VAL A 332 -1.71 -27.89 -26.40
CA VAL A 332 -2.22 -29.23 -26.75
C VAL A 332 -3.66 -29.16 -27.23
N ILE A 333 -4.50 -28.37 -26.55
CA ILE A 333 -5.90 -28.18 -26.95
C ILE A 333 -5.98 -27.50 -28.31
N LEU A 334 -5.20 -26.44 -28.54
CA LEU A 334 -5.12 -25.77 -29.85
C LEU A 334 -4.68 -26.74 -30.94
N ALA A 335 -3.64 -27.53 -30.68
CA ALA A 335 -3.11 -28.52 -31.63
C ALA A 335 -4.17 -29.57 -31.99
N VAL A 336 -4.87 -30.14 -30.99
CA VAL A 336 -5.94 -31.13 -31.20
C VAL A 336 -7.10 -30.54 -32.01
N THR A 337 -7.49 -29.30 -31.72
CA THR A 337 -8.59 -28.62 -32.44
C THR A 337 -8.26 -28.23 -33.88
N LEU A 338 -6.98 -28.10 -34.24
CA LEU A 338 -6.54 -27.78 -35.61
C LEU A 338 -6.46 -29.02 -36.52
N ILE A 339 -6.38 -30.23 -35.96
CA ILE A 339 -6.29 -31.49 -36.72
C ILE A 339 -7.47 -31.66 -37.72
N PRO A 340 -8.74 -31.50 -37.33
CA PRO A 340 -9.87 -31.63 -38.25
C PRO A 340 -9.88 -30.57 -39.36
N VAL A 341 -9.43 -29.34 -39.05
CA VAL A 341 -9.32 -28.23 -40.02
C VAL A 341 -8.28 -28.57 -41.09
N PHE A 342 -7.13 -29.10 -40.68
CA PHE A 342 -6.09 -29.56 -41.60
C PHE A 342 -6.60 -30.65 -42.55
N PHE A 343 -7.35 -31.63 -42.04
CA PHE A 343 -7.95 -32.69 -42.88
C PHE A 343 -9.09 -32.20 -43.79
N LEU A 344 -9.80 -31.13 -43.40
CA LEU A 344 -10.82 -30.49 -44.24
C LEU A 344 -10.22 -29.71 -45.40
N ILE A 345 -9.09 -29.02 -45.18
CA ILE A 345 -8.36 -28.28 -46.23
C ILE A 345 -7.70 -29.24 -47.22
N ARG A 346 -7.14 -30.36 -46.74
CA ARG A 346 -6.41 -31.33 -47.58
C ARG A 346 -7.30 -32.22 -48.46
N LYS A 347 -8.62 -32.23 -48.22
CA LYS A 347 -9.63 -32.96 -49.03
C LYS A 347 -10.21 -32.11 -50.17
N ARG A 348 -9.68 -30.91 -50.42
CA ARG A 348 -9.97 -30.12 -51.62
C ARG A 348 -9.15 -30.61 -52.81
#